data_AF-A0A942CVR7-F1
#
_entry.id   AF-A0A942CVR7-F1
#
_cell.length_a   1.000
_cell.length_b   1.000
_cell.length_c   1.000
_cell.angle_alpha   90.00
_cell.angle_beta   90.00
_cell.angle_gamma   90.00
#
_symmetry.space_group_name_H-M   'P 1'
#
loop_
_entity.id
_entity.type
_entity.pdbx_description
1 polymer ?
#
loop_
_entity_poly.entity_id
_entity_poly.type
_entity_poly.pdbx_seq_one_letter_code
_entity_poly.pdbx_strand_id
1 'polypeptide(L)'
;MRFIALRWPAVNKRISALLSIFIFATAAFGSVKPRYGGALRVEFLAQTISMDPRAWKAGSRELGTNERLAALVFERLVLVDNYGRFVPQLATEWSHDGASRRWQFTLRAGVKFSDGSALTAADAAAALASLLPEGVQVSASGGSLIFQCAEPRPDLLELLASGRFFVFRAQADGSLLGTGPFTLDAAAKPEKAAADGPSAATAAVFHFTANENCWAGRPFLDKIEVAYGIPPLRALFDLQTGRAELVELAPEVVRRANQSNVRVWTSSPLTLYALRFDEGQPQAANEQLREALAYSVDRSTMASVLLQKQAEPAGALLPQWLSGYAFLFHEEMDLERAKQLRGVLPANVAGGTSPLRLQTEMTGDLAHLLAERVAVNARQAGIAVLPIGKTSATEKADLHLFAWRISSLSPEEELRMMAKAAHAELSAEGKLSDPERRYAEEKKILEERKVMPLVAVPDYAGLAANMRDWQASAWGEWRLADVWLEPAGAQKNAAPAVGSGARP
;
A
#
# COMPACT_ATOMS: atom_id res chain seq x y z
N MET A 1 10.47 44.71 -48.25
CA MET A 1 9.90 45.44 -49.41
C MET A 1 9.29 44.42 -50.37
N ARG A 2 7.99 44.58 -50.63
CA ARG A 2 7.18 44.23 -51.82
C ARG A 2 7.42 42.89 -52.58
N PHE A 3 6.38 42.06 -52.48
CA PHE A 3 5.80 41.12 -53.47
C PHE A 3 6.25 41.25 -54.92
N ILE A 4 6.45 40.09 -55.60
CA ILE A 4 5.88 39.77 -56.92
C ILE A 4 5.48 38.28 -56.91
N ALA A 5 4.19 38.02 -57.17
CA ALA A 5 3.65 36.74 -57.62
C ALA A 5 3.40 36.84 -59.13
N LEU A 6 3.57 35.75 -59.90
CA LEU A 6 2.81 35.43 -61.13
C LEU A 6 3.30 34.07 -61.67
N ARG A 7 2.46 33.03 -61.57
CA ARG A 7 1.58 32.43 -62.62
C ARG A 7 2.27 31.50 -63.62
N TRP A 8 1.83 30.24 -63.60
CA TRP A 8 2.08 29.14 -64.55
C TRP A 8 1.66 29.45 -65.99
N PRO A 9 2.20 28.68 -66.96
CA PRO A 9 1.32 27.78 -67.70
C PRO A 9 1.90 26.37 -67.96
N ALA A 10 1.11 25.37 -67.54
CA ALA A 10 0.65 24.18 -68.25
C ALA A 10 1.42 23.54 -69.46
N VAL A 11 1.48 22.20 -69.40
CA VAL A 11 1.23 21.20 -70.48
C VAL A 11 2.41 20.32 -70.95
N ASN A 12 2.31 19.02 -70.56
CA ASN A 12 2.68 17.77 -71.27
C ASN A 12 4.19 17.43 -71.47
N LYS A 13 4.68 16.18 -71.35
CA LYS A 13 4.09 14.86 -71.66
C LYS A 13 4.96 13.74 -71.03
N ARG A 14 4.31 12.68 -70.51
CA ARG A 14 4.73 11.26 -70.49
C ARG A 14 6.00 10.88 -69.70
N ILE A 15 5.80 10.45 -68.45
CA ILE A 15 6.73 9.59 -67.72
C ILE A 15 6.19 8.15 -67.79
N SER A 16 6.99 7.26 -68.38
CA SER A 16 6.74 5.82 -68.42
C SER A 16 6.95 5.20 -67.04
N ALA A 17 6.04 4.29 -66.71
CA ALA A 17 5.92 3.55 -65.47
C ALA A 17 7.09 2.58 -65.22
N LEU A 18 7.58 2.58 -63.98
CA LEU A 18 8.22 1.42 -63.33
C LEU A 18 7.63 1.33 -61.91
N LEU A 19 6.57 0.53 -61.79
CA LEU A 19 5.92 0.19 -60.52
C LEU A 19 6.85 -0.75 -59.74
N SER A 20 7.57 -0.22 -58.75
CA SER A 20 8.21 -1.04 -57.72
C SER A 20 7.20 -1.24 -56.60
N ILE A 21 6.62 -2.44 -56.54
CA ILE A 21 5.72 -2.87 -55.46
C ILE A 21 6.58 -3.06 -54.20
N PHE A 22 6.64 -2.03 -53.35
CA PHE A 22 7.07 -2.19 -51.96
C PHE A 22 5.93 -2.89 -51.21
N ILE A 23 6.03 -4.21 -51.04
CA ILE A 23 5.23 -4.94 -50.07
C ILE A 23 5.71 -4.45 -48.69
N PHE A 24 5.01 -3.48 -48.12
CA PHE A 24 5.06 -3.25 -46.68
C PHE A 24 4.48 -4.51 -46.03
N ALA A 25 5.35 -5.42 -45.61
CA ALA A 25 4.99 -6.42 -44.62
C ALA A 25 4.67 -5.66 -43.34
N THR A 26 3.41 -5.27 -43.18
CA THR A 26 2.86 -4.93 -41.87
C THR A 26 3.08 -6.16 -41.01
N ALA A 27 4.08 -6.11 -40.14
CA ALA A 27 4.17 -7.02 -39.02
C ALA A 27 2.87 -6.82 -38.22
N ALA A 28 1.89 -7.70 -38.48
CA ALA A 28 0.74 -7.82 -37.62
C ALA A 28 1.29 -8.27 -36.27
N PHE A 29 1.48 -7.31 -35.36
CA PHE A 29 1.54 -7.62 -33.94
C PHE A 29 0.23 -8.34 -33.65
N GLY A 30 0.30 -9.67 -33.54
CA GLY A 30 -0.83 -10.47 -33.08
C GLY A 30 -1.14 -9.99 -31.68
N SER A 31 -2.14 -9.12 -31.54
CA SER A 31 -2.67 -8.78 -30.24
C SER A 31 -3.27 -10.05 -29.67
N VAL A 32 -2.62 -10.60 -28.64
CA VAL A 32 -3.19 -11.72 -27.91
C VAL A 32 -4.48 -11.19 -27.28
N LYS A 33 -5.62 -11.66 -27.77
CA LYS A 33 -6.94 -11.20 -27.30
C LYS A 33 -7.15 -11.64 -25.85
N PRO A 34 -7.75 -10.79 -25.00
CA PRO A 34 -8.19 -11.18 -23.66
C PRO A 34 -9.07 -12.43 -23.72
N ARG A 35 -8.94 -13.29 -22.70
CA ARG A 35 -9.68 -14.55 -22.62
C ARG A 35 -10.44 -14.63 -21.31
N TYR A 36 -11.73 -14.91 -21.42
CA TYR A 36 -12.54 -15.29 -20.29
C TYR A 36 -12.18 -16.70 -19.82
N GLY A 37 -12.24 -16.89 -18.51
CA GLY A 37 -12.11 -18.16 -17.86
C GLY A 37 -10.89 -18.27 -16.94
N GLY A 38 -10.83 -19.40 -16.24
CA GLY A 38 -9.67 -19.80 -15.43
C GLY A 38 -9.76 -19.34 -13.97
N ALA A 39 -8.85 -19.88 -13.17
CA ALA A 39 -8.72 -19.58 -11.76
C ALA A 39 -7.34 -18.98 -11.49
N LEU A 40 -7.30 -17.78 -10.91
CA LEU A 40 -6.06 -17.13 -10.47
C LEU A 40 -5.78 -17.52 -9.02
N ARG A 41 -4.60 -18.07 -8.75
CA ARG A 41 -4.15 -18.38 -7.39
C ARG A 41 -3.26 -17.26 -6.87
N VAL A 42 -3.66 -16.71 -5.74
CA VAL A 42 -3.03 -15.57 -5.09
C VAL A 42 -2.57 -15.98 -3.69
N GLU A 43 -1.34 -15.64 -3.32
CA GLU A 43 -0.79 -15.94 -1.99
C GLU A 43 -0.37 -14.68 -1.23
N PHE A 44 -0.79 -14.60 0.03
CA PHE A 44 -0.42 -13.51 0.95
C PHE A 44 0.36 -14.02 2.16
N LEU A 45 1.21 -13.14 2.71
CA LEU A 45 2.01 -13.42 3.90
C LEU A 45 1.22 -13.16 5.20
N ALA A 46 0.14 -12.39 5.13
CA ALA A 46 -0.69 -12.03 6.27
C ALA A 46 -1.26 -13.28 6.97
N GLN A 47 -1.22 -13.30 8.30
CA GLN A 47 -1.66 -14.45 9.10
C GLN A 47 -3.17 -14.42 9.41
N THR A 48 -3.77 -13.23 9.34
CA THR A 48 -5.19 -13.01 9.60
C THR A 48 -5.73 -12.03 8.58
N ILE A 49 -6.97 -12.26 8.15
CA ILE A 49 -7.67 -11.43 7.18
C ILE A 49 -9.08 -11.15 7.71
N SER A 50 -9.57 -9.94 7.46
CA SER A 50 -10.96 -9.57 7.70
C SER A 50 -11.52 -8.89 6.46
N MET A 51 -12.69 -9.36 6.01
CA MET A 51 -13.43 -8.72 4.91
C MET A 51 -14.33 -7.57 5.40
N ASP A 52 -14.45 -7.35 6.71
CA ASP A 52 -15.23 -6.23 7.26
C ASP A 52 -14.34 -5.00 7.48
N PRO A 53 -14.51 -3.91 6.68
CA PRO A 53 -13.68 -2.71 6.79
C PRO A 53 -13.77 -2.00 8.14
N ARG A 54 -14.84 -2.23 8.90
CA ARG A 54 -15.04 -1.66 10.24
C ARG A 54 -14.07 -2.27 11.26
N ALA A 55 -13.66 -3.51 11.05
CA ALA A 55 -12.76 -4.23 11.96
C ALA A 55 -11.27 -3.91 11.74
N TRP A 56 -10.93 -3.16 10.69
CA TRP A 56 -9.53 -2.92 10.34
C TRP A 56 -8.88 -1.88 11.25
N LYS A 57 -7.65 -2.15 11.66
CA LYS A 57 -6.85 -1.22 12.46
C LYS A 57 -5.93 -0.41 11.53
N ALA A 58 -5.99 0.91 11.63
CA ALA A 58 -5.07 1.79 10.91
C ALA A 58 -3.62 1.47 11.29
N GLY A 59 -2.72 1.57 10.32
CA GLY A 59 -1.30 1.28 10.47
C GLY A 59 -0.93 -0.19 10.51
N SER A 60 -1.89 -1.11 10.60
CA SER A 60 -1.59 -2.54 10.73
C SER A 60 -1.10 -3.15 9.43
N ARG A 61 -0.30 -4.20 9.52
CA ARG A 61 0.24 -4.91 8.35
C ARG A 61 -0.87 -5.57 7.52
N GLU A 62 -1.88 -6.10 8.19
CA GLU A 62 -3.01 -6.81 7.59
C GLU A 62 -3.89 -5.88 6.75
N LEU A 63 -3.90 -4.57 7.04
CA LEU A 63 -4.72 -3.58 6.35
C LEU A 63 -4.54 -3.64 4.83
N GLY A 64 -3.31 -3.73 4.33
CA GLY A 64 -3.05 -3.81 2.89
C GLY A 64 -3.59 -5.06 2.23
N THR A 65 -3.50 -6.21 2.91
CA THR A 65 -4.06 -7.46 2.41
C THR A 65 -5.59 -7.40 2.42
N ASN A 66 -6.18 -6.89 3.51
CA ASN A 66 -7.62 -6.73 3.61
C ASN A 66 -8.16 -5.78 2.54
N GLU A 67 -7.47 -4.66 2.29
CA GLU A 67 -7.86 -3.68 1.27
C GLU A 67 -7.85 -4.28 -0.14
N ARG A 68 -6.79 -5.01 -0.50
CA ARG A 68 -6.70 -5.69 -1.82
C ARG A 68 -7.82 -6.71 -2.02
N LEU A 69 -8.19 -7.44 -0.97
CA LEU A 69 -9.26 -8.45 -1.04
C LEU A 69 -10.64 -7.82 -1.05
N ALA A 70 -10.85 -6.80 -0.22
CA ALA A 70 -12.07 -6.02 -0.21
C ALA A 70 -12.34 -5.39 -1.58
N ALA A 71 -11.32 -4.90 -2.30
CA ALA A 71 -11.47 -4.35 -3.64
C ALA A 71 -11.97 -5.37 -4.70
N LEU A 72 -11.93 -6.67 -4.40
CA LEU A 72 -12.55 -7.70 -5.25
C LEU A 72 -14.07 -7.73 -5.09
N VAL A 73 -14.58 -7.40 -3.90
CA VAL A 73 -15.98 -7.57 -3.51
C VAL A 73 -16.72 -6.24 -3.40
N PHE A 74 -16.05 -5.22 -2.91
CA PHE A 74 -16.59 -3.89 -2.63
C PHE A 74 -15.94 -2.84 -3.52
N GLU A 75 -16.63 -1.73 -3.67
CA GLU A 75 -16.18 -0.60 -4.48
C GLU A 75 -16.26 0.70 -3.67
N ARG A 76 -15.48 1.70 -4.07
CA ARG A 76 -15.49 3.03 -3.48
C ARG A 76 -16.28 4.00 -4.35
N LEU A 77 -16.49 5.20 -3.84
CA LEU A 77 -17.11 6.27 -4.62
C LEU A 77 -16.21 6.74 -5.76
N VAL A 78 -14.93 6.91 -5.44
CA VAL A 78 -13.89 7.45 -6.31
C VAL A 78 -12.63 6.59 -6.17
N LEU A 79 -11.80 6.59 -7.19
CA LEU A 79 -10.49 5.94 -7.19
C LEU A 79 -9.41 6.96 -7.55
N VAL A 80 -8.16 6.62 -7.27
CA VAL A 80 -6.98 7.33 -7.81
C VAL A 80 -6.33 6.45 -8.87
N ASP A 81 -6.02 7.01 -10.03
CA ASP A 81 -5.24 6.31 -11.06
C ASP A 81 -3.73 6.44 -10.83
N ASN A 82 -2.91 5.77 -11.65
CA ASN A 82 -1.45 5.81 -11.50
C ASN A 82 -0.81 7.17 -11.83
N TYR A 83 -1.61 8.15 -12.26
CA TYR A 83 -1.19 9.53 -12.50
C TYR A 83 -1.66 10.47 -11.38
N GLY A 84 -2.21 9.93 -10.28
CA GLY A 84 -2.71 10.72 -9.16
C GLY A 84 -4.05 11.42 -9.45
N ARG A 85 -4.75 11.03 -10.53
CA ARG A 85 -6.03 11.65 -10.89
C ARG A 85 -7.18 10.90 -10.26
N PHE A 86 -8.13 11.66 -9.71
CA PHE A 86 -9.39 11.09 -9.25
C PHE A 86 -10.25 10.66 -10.43
N VAL A 87 -10.69 9.41 -10.41
CA VAL A 87 -11.55 8.83 -11.44
C VAL A 87 -12.84 8.27 -10.83
N PRO A 88 -13.98 8.39 -11.53
CA PRO A 88 -15.25 7.80 -11.12
C PRO A 88 -15.17 6.29 -10.87
N GLN A 89 -15.82 5.82 -9.80
CA GLN A 89 -16.20 4.43 -9.64
C GLN A 89 -17.72 4.33 -9.43
N LEU A 90 -18.18 4.33 -8.17
CA LEU A 90 -19.62 4.38 -7.86
C LEU A 90 -20.20 5.78 -7.97
N ALA A 91 -19.41 6.84 -7.76
CA ALA A 91 -19.82 8.22 -8.02
C ALA A 91 -19.38 8.64 -9.43
N THR A 92 -20.31 9.15 -10.24
CA THR A 92 -20.02 9.63 -11.61
C THR A 92 -19.56 11.08 -11.62
N GLU A 93 -19.99 11.86 -10.64
CA GLU A 93 -19.70 13.29 -10.51
C GLU A 93 -19.60 13.67 -9.04
N TRP A 94 -18.81 14.71 -8.75
CA TRP A 94 -18.72 15.30 -7.42
C TRP A 94 -18.47 16.81 -7.49
N SER A 95 -18.93 17.52 -6.46
CA SER A 95 -18.73 18.96 -6.30
C SER A 95 -18.68 19.32 -4.81
N HIS A 96 -18.17 20.51 -4.50
CA HIS A 96 -18.13 21.03 -3.14
C HIS A 96 -18.38 22.53 -3.09
N ASP A 97 -18.72 23.04 -1.90
CA ASP A 97 -18.80 24.47 -1.65
C ASP A 97 -17.40 25.13 -1.61
N GLY A 98 -17.34 26.45 -1.71
CA GLY A 98 -16.05 27.17 -1.70
C GLY A 98 -15.21 26.98 -0.43
N ALA A 99 -15.82 26.48 0.65
CA ALA A 99 -15.14 26.19 1.91
C ALA A 99 -14.70 24.71 2.05
N SER A 100 -15.01 23.84 1.09
CA SER A 100 -14.78 22.39 1.15
C SER A 100 -15.38 21.72 2.40
N ARG A 101 -16.49 22.26 2.90
CA ARG A 101 -17.21 21.76 4.09
C ARG A 101 -18.44 20.97 3.71
N ARG A 102 -19.00 21.21 2.53
CA ARG A 102 -20.12 20.45 1.99
C ARG A 102 -19.75 19.89 0.63
N TRP A 103 -19.77 18.56 0.51
CA TRP A 103 -19.52 17.85 -0.73
C TRP A 103 -20.78 17.11 -1.19
N GLN A 104 -20.97 17.03 -2.49
CA GLN A 104 -22.03 16.25 -3.12
C GLN A 104 -21.40 15.26 -4.11
N PHE A 105 -21.78 13.99 -4.02
CA PHE A 105 -21.38 12.93 -4.95
C PHE A 105 -22.62 12.32 -5.59
N THR A 106 -22.71 12.34 -6.91
CA THR A 106 -23.83 11.72 -7.64
C THR A 106 -23.50 10.27 -7.93
N LEU A 107 -24.35 9.35 -7.47
CA LEU A 107 -24.15 7.92 -7.65
C LEU A 107 -24.55 7.46 -9.04
N ARG A 108 -23.81 6.47 -9.53
CA ARG A 108 -24.09 5.75 -10.76
C ARG A 108 -25.45 5.04 -10.67
N ALA A 109 -26.29 5.28 -11.66
CA ALA A 109 -27.56 4.57 -11.79
C ALA A 109 -27.36 3.10 -12.22
N GLY A 110 -28.25 2.22 -11.76
CA GLY A 110 -28.29 0.83 -12.20
C GLY A 110 -27.24 -0.11 -11.58
N VAL A 111 -26.43 0.37 -10.63
CA VAL A 111 -25.53 -0.49 -9.88
C VAL A 111 -26.32 -1.46 -9.01
N LYS A 112 -25.89 -2.72 -8.98
CA LYS A 112 -26.48 -3.78 -8.17
C LYS A 112 -25.44 -4.35 -7.21
N PHE A 113 -25.91 -4.79 -6.06
CA PHE A 113 -25.17 -5.69 -5.20
C PHE A 113 -25.08 -7.09 -5.83
N SER A 114 -24.16 -7.88 -5.30
CA SER A 114 -23.93 -9.28 -5.69
C SER A 114 -25.17 -10.17 -5.64
N ASP A 115 -26.14 -9.87 -4.78
CA ASP A 115 -27.44 -10.57 -4.71
C ASP A 115 -28.46 -10.10 -5.79
N GLY A 116 -28.09 -9.15 -6.63
CA GLY A 116 -28.91 -8.57 -7.68
C GLY A 116 -29.81 -7.41 -7.24
N SER A 117 -29.87 -7.10 -5.94
CA SER A 117 -30.61 -5.95 -5.42
C SER A 117 -29.93 -4.62 -5.83
N ALA A 118 -30.71 -3.56 -6.00
CA ALA A 118 -30.16 -2.27 -6.41
C ALA A 118 -29.36 -1.59 -5.28
N LEU A 119 -28.28 -0.91 -5.65
CA LEU A 119 -27.58 0.04 -4.79
C LEU A 119 -28.37 1.35 -4.69
N THR A 120 -28.60 1.83 -3.47
CA THR A 120 -29.21 3.14 -3.22
C THR A 120 -28.23 4.10 -2.53
N ALA A 121 -28.52 5.40 -2.59
CA ALA A 121 -27.76 6.39 -1.83
C ALA A 121 -27.85 6.16 -0.31
N ALA A 122 -28.96 5.59 0.19
CA ALA A 122 -29.10 5.25 1.60
C ALA A 122 -28.14 4.14 2.01
N ASP A 123 -27.95 3.12 1.17
CA ASP A 123 -26.98 2.04 1.43
C ASP A 123 -25.55 2.59 1.49
N ALA A 124 -25.18 3.41 0.51
CA ALA A 124 -23.84 3.99 0.46
C ALA A 124 -23.58 4.95 1.63
N ALA A 125 -24.56 5.75 2.02
CA ALA A 125 -24.47 6.61 3.21
C ALA A 125 -24.31 5.78 4.49
N ALA A 126 -25.11 4.72 4.66
CA ALA A 126 -25.03 3.87 5.84
C ALA A 126 -23.68 3.15 5.97
N ALA A 127 -23.14 2.64 4.85
CA ALA A 127 -21.82 2.01 4.81
C ALA A 127 -20.72 2.99 5.25
N LEU A 128 -20.66 4.15 4.59
CA LEU A 128 -19.61 5.15 4.81
C LEU A 128 -19.73 5.82 6.18
N ALA A 129 -20.93 6.08 6.69
CA ALA A 129 -21.14 6.65 8.02
C ALA A 129 -20.46 5.82 9.13
N SER A 130 -20.37 4.50 8.96
CA SER A 130 -19.70 3.61 9.92
C SER A 130 -18.16 3.62 9.85
N LEU A 131 -17.61 4.27 8.83
CA LEU A 131 -16.18 4.25 8.51
C LEU A 131 -15.53 5.64 8.57
N LEU A 132 -16.33 6.70 8.42
CA LEU A 132 -15.87 8.09 8.38
C LEU A 132 -15.22 8.51 9.71
N PRO A 133 -14.14 9.31 9.65
CA PRO A 133 -13.54 9.88 10.84
C PRO A 133 -14.50 10.86 11.52
N GLU A 134 -14.21 11.17 12.78
CA GLU A 134 -14.98 12.15 13.54
C GLU A 134 -15.05 13.51 12.80
N GLY A 135 -16.20 14.17 12.89
CA GLY A 135 -16.43 15.45 12.22
C GLY A 135 -16.82 15.36 10.73
N VAL A 136 -16.83 14.17 10.12
CA VAL A 136 -17.36 13.98 8.75
C VAL A 136 -18.65 13.18 8.82
N GLN A 137 -19.75 13.76 8.35
CA GLN A 137 -21.06 13.14 8.30
C GLN A 137 -21.50 12.95 6.86
N VAL A 138 -22.24 11.87 6.57
CA VAL A 138 -22.78 11.58 5.23
C VAL A 138 -24.27 11.30 5.31
N SER A 139 -25.02 11.79 4.33
CA SER A 139 -26.46 11.57 4.20
C SER A 139 -26.85 11.34 2.75
N ALA A 140 -27.94 10.62 2.54
CA ALA A 140 -28.50 10.39 1.21
C ALA A 140 -29.45 11.54 0.84
N SER A 141 -29.37 12.01 -0.41
CA SER A 141 -30.32 12.96 -0.98
C SER A 141 -30.59 12.61 -2.45
N GLY A 142 -31.76 12.04 -2.71
CA GLY A 142 -32.09 11.48 -4.03
C GLY A 142 -31.08 10.41 -4.45
N GLY A 143 -30.51 10.54 -5.65
CA GLY A 143 -29.43 9.67 -6.16
C GLY A 143 -28.02 10.14 -5.79
N SER A 144 -27.87 11.01 -4.79
CA SER A 144 -26.57 11.57 -4.39
C SER A 144 -26.29 11.37 -2.90
N LEU A 145 -25.01 11.43 -2.56
CA LEU A 145 -24.51 11.52 -1.19
C LEU A 145 -24.09 12.95 -0.89
N ILE A 146 -24.50 13.45 0.27
CA ILE A 146 -24.10 14.76 0.78
C ILE A 146 -23.22 14.53 2.00
N PHE A 147 -21.96 14.96 1.91
CA PHE A 147 -21.04 14.97 3.03
C PHE A 147 -21.02 16.36 3.66
N GLN A 148 -21.09 16.40 4.98
CA GLN A 148 -20.97 17.61 5.79
C GLN A 148 -19.79 17.45 6.74
N CYS A 149 -18.82 18.34 6.62
CA CYS A 149 -17.60 18.33 7.40
C CYS A 149 -17.63 19.47 8.44
N ALA A 150 -17.26 19.15 9.69
CA ALA A 150 -17.14 20.09 10.79
C ALA A 150 -15.98 21.09 10.58
N GLU A 151 -15.00 20.73 9.76
CA GLU A 151 -13.86 21.54 9.31
C GLU A 151 -13.72 21.45 7.77
N PRO A 152 -13.00 22.37 7.09
CA PRO A 152 -12.71 22.25 5.67
C PRO A 152 -11.94 20.96 5.38
N ARG A 153 -12.45 20.12 4.47
CA ARG A 153 -11.79 18.88 4.00
C ARG A 153 -11.58 18.95 2.48
N PRO A 154 -10.56 19.70 2.02
CA PRO A 154 -10.17 19.70 0.61
C PRO A 154 -9.62 18.32 0.17
N ASP A 155 -9.20 17.49 1.12
CA ASP A 155 -8.63 16.16 0.97
C ASP A 155 -9.67 15.01 0.99
N LEU A 156 -10.96 15.34 0.87
CA LEU A 156 -12.03 14.34 1.03
C LEU A 156 -11.98 13.27 -0.07
N LEU A 157 -11.53 13.61 -1.28
CA LEU A 157 -11.40 12.64 -2.37
C LEU A 157 -10.29 11.63 -2.09
N GLU A 158 -9.14 12.08 -1.59
CA GLU A 158 -8.02 11.26 -1.15
C GLU A 158 -8.45 10.29 -0.05
N LEU A 159 -9.20 10.80 0.92
CA LEU A 159 -9.78 9.99 1.99
C LEU A 159 -10.67 8.90 1.38
N LEU A 160 -11.70 9.28 0.60
CA LEU A 160 -12.69 8.35 0.06
C LEU A 160 -12.14 7.38 -0.99
N ALA A 161 -10.99 7.67 -1.60
CA ALA A 161 -10.39 6.82 -2.63
C ALA A 161 -9.49 5.71 -2.07
N SER A 162 -9.26 5.66 -0.76
CA SER A 162 -8.25 4.77 -0.15
C SER A 162 -8.74 4.05 1.08
N GLY A 163 -7.91 3.17 1.63
CA GLY A 163 -8.12 2.56 2.94
C GLY A 163 -9.45 1.81 3.03
N ARG A 164 -10.22 2.07 4.08
CA ARG A 164 -11.41 1.30 4.43
C ARG A 164 -12.72 1.79 3.79
N PHE A 165 -12.71 2.86 3.00
CA PHE A 165 -13.93 3.59 2.55
C PHE A 165 -14.71 2.90 1.40
N PHE A 166 -15.01 1.63 1.60
CA PHE A 166 -15.79 0.80 0.69
C PHE A 166 -17.29 0.93 0.96
N VAL A 167 -18.09 0.84 -0.09
CA VAL A 167 -19.55 0.74 -0.03
C VAL A 167 -19.95 -0.73 0.06
N PHE A 168 -20.74 -1.06 1.08
CA PHE A 168 -21.27 -2.41 1.32
C PHE A 168 -22.66 -2.34 1.96
N ARG A 169 -23.42 -3.43 1.91
CA ARG A 169 -24.66 -3.60 2.69
C ARG A 169 -24.49 -4.74 3.68
N ALA A 170 -24.66 -4.44 4.97
CA ALA A 170 -24.67 -5.47 6.01
C ALA A 170 -25.99 -6.25 5.99
N GLN A 171 -25.89 -7.58 6.03
CA GLN A 171 -27.03 -8.48 6.16
C GLN A 171 -27.27 -8.87 7.62
N ALA A 172 -28.45 -9.42 7.92
CA ALA A 172 -28.85 -9.81 9.27
C ALA A 172 -27.97 -10.94 9.87
N ASP A 173 -27.34 -11.74 9.02
CA ASP A 173 -26.42 -12.81 9.42
C ASP A 173 -24.97 -12.32 9.64
N GLY A 174 -24.72 -11.02 9.46
CA GLY A 174 -23.41 -10.40 9.62
C GLY A 174 -22.55 -10.41 8.35
N SER A 175 -22.99 -11.05 7.26
CA SER A 175 -22.29 -10.98 5.98
C SER A 175 -22.45 -9.60 5.32
N LEU A 176 -21.51 -9.27 4.43
CA LEU A 176 -21.48 -7.99 3.73
C LEU A 176 -21.64 -8.21 2.22
N LEU A 177 -22.66 -7.59 1.64
CA LEU A 177 -22.84 -7.54 0.19
C LEU A 177 -22.04 -6.38 -0.40
N GLY A 178 -21.34 -6.65 -1.49
CA GLY A 178 -20.67 -5.64 -2.29
C GLY A 178 -21.16 -5.57 -3.73
N THR A 179 -20.64 -4.60 -4.48
CA THR A 179 -20.96 -4.30 -5.89
C THR A 179 -19.81 -4.64 -6.84
N GLY A 180 -18.70 -5.14 -6.31
CA GLY A 180 -17.44 -5.33 -7.00
C GLY A 180 -17.44 -6.47 -8.03
N PRO A 181 -16.29 -6.66 -8.72
CA PRO A 181 -16.16 -7.59 -9.84
C PRO A 181 -16.26 -9.07 -9.44
N PHE A 182 -16.04 -9.41 -8.17
CA PHE A 182 -16.14 -10.78 -7.68
C PHE A 182 -17.07 -10.84 -6.45
N THR A 183 -17.56 -12.04 -6.18
CA THR A 183 -18.34 -12.37 -4.98
C THR A 183 -17.54 -13.35 -4.12
N LEU A 184 -17.64 -13.21 -2.81
CA LEU A 184 -17.02 -14.15 -1.88
C LEU A 184 -17.94 -15.37 -1.72
N ASP A 185 -17.41 -16.57 -1.92
CA ASP A 185 -18.16 -17.80 -1.71
C ASP A 185 -18.28 -18.09 -0.20
N ALA A 186 -19.51 -17.98 0.33
CA ALA A 186 -19.81 -18.24 1.73
C ALA A 186 -19.65 -19.74 2.12
N ALA A 187 -19.60 -20.65 1.15
CA ALA A 187 -19.48 -22.09 1.41
C ALA A 187 -18.06 -22.53 1.80
N ALA A 188 -17.04 -21.69 1.59
CA ALA A 188 -15.68 -21.97 2.01
C ALA A 188 -15.42 -21.40 3.42
N LYS A 189 -15.88 -22.12 4.46
CA LYS A 189 -15.07 -22.13 5.69
C LYS A 189 -13.65 -22.48 5.26
N PRO A 190 -12.60 -21.77 5.70
CA PRO A 190 -11.25 -22.04 5.22
C PRO A 190 -10.94 -23.52 5.39
N GLU A 191 -10.94 -24.25 4.27
CA GLU A 191 -10.66 -25.67 4.28
C GLU A 191 -9.20 -25.81 4.66
N LYS A 192 -8.93 -26.77 5.55
CA LYS A 192 -7.55 -27.17 5.81
C LYS A 192 -7.01 -27.78 4.53
N ALA A 193 -6.24 -27.02 3.74
CA ALA A 193 -5.49 -27.62 2.65
C ALA A 193 -4.57 -28.69 3.26
N ALA A 194 -4.87 -29.96 2.98
CA ALA A 194 -4.04 -31.08 3.38
C ALA A 194 -2.69 -30.92 2.69
N ALA A 195 -1.70 -30.44 3.42
CA ALA A 195 -0.33 -30.45 2.96
C ALA A 195 0.26 -31.82 3.27
N ASP A 196 0.77 -32.50 2.25
CA ASP A 196 1.64 -33.65 2.43
C ASP A 196 2.95 -33.18 3.10
N GLY A 197 3.08 -33.39 4.42
CA GLY A 197 4.32 -33.22 5.16
C GLY A 197 4.18 -32.73 6.61
N PRO A 198 5.13 -33.08 7.50
CA PRO A 198 4.99 -32.93 8.96
C PRO A 198 5.17 -31.49 9.50
N SER A 199 5.14 -30.45 8.65
CA SER A 199 5.34 -29.05 9.07
C SER A 199 4.55 -28.05 8.22
N ALA A 200 3.28 -28.34 7.96
CA ALA A 200 2.41 -27.40 7.27
C ALA A 200 1.45 -26.70 8.22
N ALA A 201 1.71 -25.43 8.49
CA ALA A 201 0.68 -24.53 8.96
C ALA A 201 -0.46 -24.54 7.91
N THR A 202 -1.68 -24.71 8.39
CA THR A 202 -2.87 -24.78 7.54
C THR A 202 -3.10 -23.43 6.86
N ALA A 203 -2.85 -23.34 5.54
CA ALA A 203 -3.23 -22.18 4.76
C ALA A 203 -4.76 -22.18 4.62
N ALA A 204 -5.40 -21.12 5.11
CA ALA A 204 -6.82 -20.88 4.92
C ALA A 204 -7.01 -20.24 3.53
N VAL A 205 -8.03 -20.69 2.79
CA VAL A 205 -8.28 -20.26 1.41
C VAL A 205 -9.63 -19.55 1.32
N PHE A 206 -9.64 -18.35 0.73
CA PHE A 206 -10.86 -17.69 0.27
C PHE A 206 -11.09 -17.98 -1.20
N HIS A 207 -12.32 -18.29 -1.56
CA HIS A 207 -12.73 -18.48 -2.94
C HIS A 207 -13.62 -17.34 -3.37
N PHE A 208 -13.23 -16.70 -4.47
CA PHE A 208 -14.01 -15.65 -5.11
C PHE A 208 -14.48 -16.14 -6.48
N THR A 209 -15.71 -15.82 -6.83
CA THR A 209 -16.29 -16.12 -8.14
C THR A 209 -16.64 -14.85 -8.89
N ALA A 210 -16.57 -14.87 -10.23
CA ALA A 210 -16.95 -13.74 -11.06
C ALA A 210 -18.37 -13.23 -10.72
N ASN A 211 -18.52 -11.92 -10.54
CA ASN A 211 -19.82 -11.28 -10.37
C ASN A 211 -20.42 -10.99 -11.76
N GLU A 212 -21.33 -11.84 -12.20
CA GLU A 212 -22.06 -11.68 -13.48
C GLU A 212 -22.94 -10.41 -13.50
N ASN A 213 -23.26 -9.84 -12.34
CA ASN A 213 -24.07 -8.62 -12.20
C ASN A 213 -23.24 -7.33 -12.08
N CYS A 214 -21.91 -7.40 -12.22
CA CYS A 214 -21.06 -6.22 -12.08
C CYS A 214 -21.38 -5.17 -13.15
N TRP A 215 -21.60 -3.93 -12.73
CA TRP A 215 -21.98 -2.82 -13.62
C TRP A 215 -20.86 -2.46 -14.62
N ALA A 216 -19.60 -2.74 -14.27
CA ALA A 216 -18.42 -2.50 -15.11
C ALA A 216 -18.24 -3.60 -16.18
N GLY A 217 -19.09 -4.62 -16.18
CA GLY A 217 -18.95 -5.82 -16.99
C GLY A 217 -18.34 -6.98 -16.19
N ARG A 218 -18.54 -8.19 -16.71
CA ARG A 218 -18.02 -9.42 -16.10
C ARG A 218 -16.47 -9.41 -16.13
N PRO A 219 -15.77 -9.72 -15.02
CA PRO A 219 -14.33 -9.91 -15.06
C PRO A 219 -13.93 -11.08 -15.96
N PHE A 220 -12.68 -11.08 -16.43
CA PHE A 220 -12.20 -12.15 -17.31
C PHE A 220 -12.06 -13.49 -16.58
N LEU A 221 -11.50 -13.50 -15.36
CA LEU A 221 -11.35 -14.70 -14.55
C LEU A 221 -12.70 -15.24 -14.08
N ASP A 222 -12.84 -16.58 -14.03
CA ASP A 222 -14.01 -17.20 -13.40
C ASP A 222 -13.90 -17.20 -11.88
N LYS A 223 -12.66 -17.38 -11.38
CA LYS A 223 -12.36 -17.57 -9.96
C LYS A 223 -11.06 -16.93 -9.54
N ILE A 224 -10.99 -16.54 -8.28
CA ILE A 224 -9.74 -16.21 -7.59
C ILE A 224 -9.67 -17.06 -6.32
N GLU A 225 -8.56 -17.79 -6.15
CA GLU A 225 -8.26 -18.58 -4.96
C GLU A 225 -7.18 -17.85 -4.17
N VAL A 226 -7.50 -17.42 -2.95
CA VAL A 226 -6.60 -16.64 -2.13
C VAL A 226 -6.17 -17.45 -0.94
N ALA A 227 -4.90 -17.86 -0.91
CA ALA A 227 -4.28 -18.47 0.26
C ALA A 227 -3.53 -17.41 1.08
N TYR A 228 -3.54 -17.54 2.40
CA TYR A 228 -2.82 -16.64 3.29
C TYR A 228 -2.09 -17.37 4.40
N GLY A 229 -1.21 -16.66 5.11
CA GLY A 229 -0.30 -17.22 6.11
C GLY A 229 0.87 -17.98 5.48
N ILE A 230 1.13 -17.77 4.18
CA ILE A 230 2.17 -18.49 3.46
C ILE A 230 3.55 -17.97 3.85
N PRO A 231 4.50 -18.83 4.26
CA PRO A 231 5.86 -18.41 4.55
C PRO A 231 6.57 -17.81 3.31
N PRO A 232 7.39 -16.75 3.45
CA PRO A 232 7.94 -16.02 2.29
C PRO A 232 8.69 -16.86 1.25
N LEU A 233 9.51 -17.81 1.71
CA LEU A 233 10.25 -18.71 0.81
C LEU A 233 9.35 -19.73 0.12
N ARG A 234 8.25 -20.13 0.78
CA ARG A 234 7.27 -21.04 0.20
C ARG A 234 6.50 -20.35 -0.92
N ALA A 235 6.06 -19.12 -0.70
CA ALA A 235 5.36 -18.32 -1.70
C ALA A 235 6.19 -18.12 -2.98
N LEU A 236 7.49 -17.81 -2.83
CA LEU A 236 8.38 -17.72 -3.99
C LEU A 236 8.50 -19.07 -4.74
N PHE A 237 8.61 -20.19 -4.01
CA PHE A 237 8.72 -21.51 -4.62
C PHE A 237 7.43 -21.92 -5.33
N ASP A 238 6.27 -21.64 -4.76
CA ASP A 238 4.97 -21.92 -5.36
C ASP A 238 4.78 -21.08 -6.64
N LEU A 239 5.23 -19.83 -6.67
CA LEU A 239 5.30 -19.03 -7.89
C LEU A 239 6.23 -19.64 -8.96
N GLN A 240 7.44 -20.05 -8.57
CA GLN A 240 8.43 -20.63 -9.49
C GLN A 240 7.99 -21.96 -10.10
N THR A 241 7.23 -22.75 -9.34
CA THR A 241 6.72 -24.05 -9.78
C THR A 241 5.36 -23.96 -10.49
N GLY A 242 4.77 -22.76 -10.57
CA GLY A 242 3.46 -22.53 -11.20
C GLY A 242 2.28 -23.02 -10.36
N ARG A 243 2.46 -23.13 -9.04
CA ARG A 243 1.38 -23.41 -8.08
C ARG A 243 0.59 -22.16 -7.69
N ALA A 244 1.20 -20.98 -7.83
CA ALA A 244 0.53 -19.70 -7.68
C ALA A 244 0.90 -18.77 -8.84
N GLU A 245 -0.02 -17.91 -9.27
CA GLU A 245 0.21 -16.95 -10.35
C GLU A 245 0.60 -15.56 -9.84
N LEU A 246 0.17 -15.21 -8.62
CA LEU A 246 0.45 -13.92 -7.98
C LEU A 246 0.79 -14.14 -6.51
N VAL A 247 1.93 -13.67 -6.04
CA VAL A 247 2.33 -13.83 -4.63
C VAL A 247 2.84 -12.52 -4.04
N GLU A 248 2.48 -12.23 -2.80
CA GLU A 248 3.13 -11.19 -2.01
C GLU A 248 4.56 -11.62 -1.65
N LEU A 249 5.55 -10.76 -1.90
CA LEU A 249 6.96 -11.06 -1.62
C LEU A 249 7.45 -10.26 -0.41
N ALA A 250 8.20 -10.93 0.46
CA ALA A 250 8.94 -10.25 1.53
C ALA A 250 10.21 -9.57 0.96
N PRO A 251 10.61 -8.39 1.47
CA PRO A 251 11.77 -7.65 0.96
C PRO A 251 13.07 -8.49 0.86
N GLU A 252 13.33 -9.32 1.87
CA GLU A 252 14.49 -10.22 1.95
C GLU A 252 14.51 -11.32 0.87
N VAL A 253 13.37 -11.61 0.26
CA VAL A 253 13.21 -12.62 -0.80
C VAL A 253 13.29 -11.99 -2.20
N VAL A 254 13.09 -10.69 -2.34
CA VAL A 254 13.01 -9.99 -3.65
C VAL A 254 14.24 -10.20 -4.52
N ARG A 255 15.46 -10.11 -3.94
CA ARG A 255 16.68 -10.36 -4.71
C ARG A 255 16.72 -11.78 -5.27
N ARG A 256 16.30 -12.77 -4.49
CA ARG A 256 16.24 -14.18 -4.94
C ARG A 256 15.21 -14.35 -6.05
N ALA A 257 14.06 -13.68 -5.94
CA ALA A 257 13.04 -13.67 -7.00
C ALA A 257 13.60 -13.11 -8.31
N ASN A 258 14.29 -11.96 -8.26
CA ASN A 258 14.94 -11.35 -9.43
C ASN A 258 16.02 -12.26 -10.04
N GLN A 259 16.85 -12.91 -9.21
CA GLN A 259 17.86 -13.88 -9.67
C GLN A 259 17.24 -15.11 -10.35
N SER A 260 16.00 -15.45 -10.01
CA SER A 260 15.25 -16.55 -10.60
C SER A 260 14.40 -16.12 -11.79
N ASN A 261 14.62 -14.91 -12.32
CA ASN A 261 13.92 -14.34 -13.46
C ASN A 261 12.39 -14.26 -13.30
N VAL A 262 11.93 -14.13 -12.06
CA VAL A 262 10.52 -13.84 -11.74
C VAL A 262 10.22 -12.38 -12.07
N ARG A 263 9.05 -12.11 -12.65
CA ARG A 263 8.57 -10.72 -12.80
C ARG A 263 8.17 -10.19 -11.43
N VAL A 264 8.93 -9.22 -10.93
CA VAL A 264 8.63 -8.54 -9.66
C VAL A 264 8.06 -7.16 -9.94
N TRP A 265 6.99 -6.82 -9.23
CA TRP A 265 6.45 -5.48 -9.12
C TRP A 265 6.74 -4.89 -7.75
N THR A 266 6.95 -3.58 -7.72
CA THR A 266 7.30 -2.81 -6.53
C THR A 266 6.42 -1.57 -6.46
N SER A 267 5.83 -1.30 -5.30
CA SER A 267 5.07 -0.08 -5.04
C SER A 267 5.97 1.11 -4.66
N SER A 268 5.37 2.27 -4.39
CA SER A 268 6.01 3.28 -3.53
C SER A 268 6.21 2.72 -2.11
N PRO A 269 7.10 3.29 -1.28
CA PRO A 269 7.22 2.87 0.12
C PRO A 269 5.90 3.07 0.88
N LEU A 270 5.34 1.98 1.40
CA LEU A 270 4.02 1.95 2.05
C LEU A 270 4.08 1.50 3.51
N THR A 271 5.22 0.98 3.97
CA THR A 271 5.39 0.55 5.36
C THR A 271 6.59 1.24 5.98
N LEU A 272 6.36 2.08 6.99
CA LEU A 272 7.40 2.69 7.80
C LEU A 272 7.76 1.77 8.97
N TYR A 273 9.05 1.50 9.18
CA TYR A 273 9.57 0.95 10.42
C TYR A 273 10.13 2.08 11.28
N ALA A 274 9.74 2.13 12.55
CA ALA A 274 10.15 3.18 13.46
C ALA A 274 10.31 2.66 14.90
N LEU A 275 11.13 3.35 15.68
CA LEU A 275 11.22 3.14 17.13
C LEU A 275 10.29 4.13 17.83
N ARG A 276 9.58 3.65 18.84
CA ARG A 276 8.82 4.48 19.78
C ARG A 276 9.38 4.30 21.18
N PHE A 277 9.51 5.38 21.92
CA PHE A 277 9.98 5.38 23.31
C PHE A 277 8.79 5.31 24.26
N ASP A 278 8.82 4.41 25.25
CA ASP A 278 7.83 4.36 26.32
C ASP A 278 8.20 5.38 27.41
N GLU A 279 7.55 6.56 27.40
CA GLU A 279 7.78 7.61 28.40
C GLU A 279 7.39 7.19 29.82
N GLY A 280 6.68 6.07 29.98
CA GLY A 280 6.47 5.43 31.28
C GLY A 280 7.74 4.86 31.91
N GLN A 281 8.81 4.63 31.11
CA GLN A 281 10.12 4.21 31.62
C GLN A 281 11.07 5.41 31.80
N PRO A 282 11.73 5.56 32.96
CA PRO A 282 12.61 6.71 33.23
C PRO A 282 13.77 6.88 32.25
N GLN A 283 14.33 5.78 31.73
CA GLN A 283 15.42 5.86 30.76
C GLN A 283 14.92 6.32 29.39
N ALA A 284 13.80 5.79 28.90
CA ALA A 284 13.20 6.19 27.63
C ALA A 284 12.64 7.64 27.66
N ALA A 285 12.25 8.14 28.83
CA ALA A 285 11.84 9.53 29.03
C ALA A 285 13.01 10.54 28.96
N ASN A 286 14.27 10.10 29.03
CA ASN A 286 15.44 10.99 28.98
C ASN A 286 15.74 11.49 27.55
N GLU A 287 15.54 12.79 27.31
CA GLU A 287 15.72 13.43 26.01
C GLU A 287 17.15 13.28 25.44
N GLN A 288 18.18 13.47 26.27
CA GLN A 288 19.57 13.33 25.85
C GLN A 288 19.91 11.89 25.45
N LEU A 289 19.30 10.89 26.10
CA LEU A 289 19.44 9.49 25.70
C LEU A 289 18.74 9.21 24.37
N ARG A 290 17.55 9.76 24.14
CA ARG A 290 16.85 9.67 22.84
C ARG A 290 17.67 10.29 21.73
N GLU A 291 18.27 11.46 21.98
CA GLU A 291 19.15 12.15 21.04
C GLU A 291 20.43 11.35 20.76
N ALA A 292 21.11 10.84 21.79
CA ALA A 292 22.30 10.00 21.62
C ALA A 292 21.98 8.73 20.81
N LEU A 293 20.84 8.09 21.08
CA LEU A 293 20.39 6.93 20.32
C LEU A 293 20.09 7.30 18.87
N ALA A 294 19.45 8.44 18.61
CA ALA A 294 19.13 8.90 17.26
C ALA A 294 20.36 9.05 16.36
N TYR A 295 21.43 9.66 16.89
CA TYR A 295 22.69 9.82 16.17
C TYR A 295 23.48 8.51 16.01
N SER A 296 23.24 7.51 16.86
CA SER A 296 23.89 6.20 16.73
C SER A 296 23.34 5.35 15.59
N VAL A 297 22.11 5.61 15.13
CA VAL A 297 21.41 4.73 14.18
C VAL A 297 21.78 5.05 12.72
N ASP A 298 22.44 4.09 12.08
CA ASP A 298 22.73 4.12 10.63
C ASP A 298 21.58 3.55 9.78
N ARG A 299 20.70 4.44 9.32
CA ARG A 299 19.58 4.13 8.42
C ARG A 299 20.04 3.74 7.02
N SER A 300 21.11 4.36 6.54
CA SER A 300 21.65 4.12 5.20
C SER A 300 22.16 2.68 5.05
N THR A 301 22.86 2.16 6.07
CA THR A 301 23.33 0.77 6.11
C THR A 301 22.18 -0.21 6.32
N MET A 302 21.15 0.15 7.10
CA MET A 302 19.93 -0.66 7.20
C MET A 302 19.29 -0.86 5.82
N ALA A 303 19.06 0.21 5.08
CA ALA A 303 18.44 0.18 3.77
C ALA A 303 19.33 -0.53 2.71
N SER A 304 20.62 -0.18 2.66
CA SER A 304 21.52 -0.63 1.58
C SER A 304 22.13 -2.01 1.81
N VAL A 305 22.48 -2.38 3.05
CA VAL A 305 23.20 -3.63 3.36
C VAL A 305 22.24 -4.70 3.87
N LEU A 306 21.43 -4.41 4.89
CA LEU A 306 20.52 -5.41 5.45
C LEU A 306 19.38 -5.72 4.47
N LEU A 307 18.76 -4.67 3.95
CA LEU A 307 17.65 -4.77 3.00
C LEU A 307 18.09 -4.77 1.54
N GLN A 308 19.40 -4.74 1.26
CA GLN A 308 19.95 -4.89 -0.10
C GLN A 308 19.31 -3.94 -1.11
N LYS A 309 19.06 -2.68 -0.69
CA LYS A 309 18.40 -1.62 -1.48
C LYS A 309 16.92 -1.88 -1.79
N GLN A 310 16.25 -2.72 -1.00
CA GLN A 310 14.79 -2.95 -1.03
C GLN A 310 14.04 -2.08 0.00
N ALA A 311 14.66 -0.99 0.43
CA ALA A 311 14.08 -0.03 1.35
C ALA A 311 14.78 1.31 1.20
N GLU A 312 14.14 2.35 1.71
CA GLU A 312 14.64 3.72 1.73
C GLU A 312 14.89 4.13 3.18
N PRO A 313 15.98 4.86 3.49
CA PRO A 313 16.10 5.56 4.77
C PRO A 313 14.87 6.45 5.00
N ALA A 314 14.36 6.45 6.22
CA ALA A 314 13.23 7.29 6.58
C ALA A 314 13.67 8.47 7.42
N GLY A 315 13.48 9.67 6.89
CA GLY A 315 13.63 10.95 7.59
C GLY A 315 12.30 11.63 7.94
N ALA A 316 11.17 10.94 7.82
CA ALA A 316 9.84 11.46 8.13
C ALA A 316 8.91 10.30 8.54
N LEU A 317 7.80 10.62 9.21
CA LEU A 317 6.66 9.74 9.40
C LEU A 317 5.89 9.57 8.09
N LEU A 318 5.54 10.67 7.43
CA LEU A 318 4.86 10.63 6.14
C LEU A 318 5.86 10.45 4.98
N PRO A 319 5.60 9.56 4.02
CA PRO A 319 6.46 9.43 2.86
C PRO A 319 6.29 10.63 1.91
N GLN A 320 7.38 11.01 1.22
CA GLN A 320 7.40 12.19 0.34
C GLN A 320 6.33 12.13 -0.76
N TRP A 321 6.06 10.95 -1.32
CA TRP A 321 5.06 10.79 -2.38
C TRP A 321 3.63 11.12 -1.90
N LEU A 322 3.38 11.05 -0.58
CA LEU A 322 2.11 11.39 0.04
C LEU A 322 2.10 12.85 0.53
N SER A 323 3.16 13.28 1.23
CA SER A 323 3.18 14.58 1.89
C SER A 323 3.60 15.75 0.99
N GLY A 324 4.44 15.49 -0.01
CA GLY A 324 5.00 16.47 -0.93
C GLY A 324 6.27 17.19 -0.45
N TYR A 325 6.66 17.10 0.83
CA TYR A 325 7.86 17.75 1.37
C TYR A 325 9.05 16.80 1.56
N ALA A 326 10.25 17.40 1.64
CA ALA A 326 11.51 16.70 1.86
C ALA A 326 11.67 16.19 3.32
N PHE A 327 12.71 15.40 3.57
CA PHE A 327 13.00 14.79 4.87
C PHE A 327 13.08 15.82 6.01
N LEU A 328 12.46 15.48 7.15
CA LEU A 328 12.33 16.34 8.34
C LEU A 328 13.33 15.99 9.45
N PHE A 329 13.84 14.77 9.42
CA PHE A 329 14.67 14.16 10.43
C PHE A 329 16.07 13.91 9.88
N HIS A 330 17.09 14.16 10.70
CA HIS A 330 18.47 13.94 10.31
C HIS A 330 18.74 12.43 10.12
N GLU A 331 19.10 12.04 8.90
CA GLU A 331 19.27 10.63 8.55
C GLU A 331 20.70 10.11 8.80
N GLU A 332 21.68 11.01 8.90
CA GLU A 332 23.09 10.64 8.97
C GLU A 332 23.47 10.17 10.38
N MET A 333 24.20 9.05 10.43
CA MET A 333 24.79 8.58 11.67
C MET A 333 25.98 9.46 12.04
N ASP A 334 25.96 10.01 13.25
CA ASP A 334 27.11 10.70 13.85
C ASP A 334 27.49 9.99 15.15
N LEU A 335 28.38 9.01 15.01
CA LEU A 335 28.84 8.20 16.12
C LEU A 335 29.61 9.00 17.17
N GLU A 336 30.34 10.04 16.75
CA GLU A 336 31.12 10.86 17.68
C GLU A 336 30.20 11.76 18.49
N ARG A 337 29.19 12.38 17.87
CA ARG A 337 28.15 13.12 18.58
C ARG A 337 27.36 12.23 19.54
N ALA A 338 27.01 11.02 19.11
CA ALA A 338 26.33 10.04 19.97
C ALA A 338 27.16 9.71 21.23
N LYS A 339 28.47 9.46 21.08
CA LYS A 339 29.38 9.22 22.22
C LYS A 339 29.54 10.43 23.12
N GLN A 340 29.60 11.64 22.56
CA GLN A 340 29.67 12.88 23.35
C GLN A 340 28.43 13.07 24.21
N LEU A 341 27.23 12.94 23.62
CA LEU A 341 25.96 13.03 24.34
C LEU A 341 25.87 11.94 25.41
N ARG A 342 26.26 10.70 25.07
CA ARG A 342 26.33 9.60 26.03
C ARG A 342 27.30 9.88 27.18
N GLY A 343 28.41 10.56 26.93
CA GLY A 343 29.42 10.89 27.95
C GLY A 343 28.94 11.88 29.02
N VAL A 344 27.91 12.68 28.71
CA VAL A 344 27.27 13.62 29.66
C VAL A 344 26.23 12.92 30.54
N LEU A 345 25.73 11.76 30.12
CA LEU A 345 24.72 11.00 30.86
C LEU A 345 25.33 10.27 32.07
N PRO A 346 24.61 10.19 33.21
CA PRO A 346 25.01 9.39 34.36
C PRO A 346 25.29 7.91 33.99
N ALA A 347 26.27 7.28 34.63
CA ALA A 347 26.72 5.92 34.28
C ALA A 347 25.61 4.84 34.34
N ASN A 348 24.62 5.01 35.23
CA ASN A 348 23.43 4.14 35.31
C ASN A 348 22.46 4.29 34.13
N VAL A 349 22.57 5.38 33.36
CA VAL A 349 21.84 5.64 32.11
C VAL A 349 22.71 5.30 30.89
N ALA A 350 24.01 5.57 30.99
CA ALA A 350 24.96 5.55 29.87
C ALA A 350 25.71 4.23 29.66
N GLY A 351 25.83 3.34 30.67
CA GLY A 351 26.81 2.24 30.67
C GLY A 351 26.41 0.94 31.36
N GLY A 352 25.16 0.76 31.78
CA GLY A 352 24.62 -0.55 32.12
C GLY A 352 24.88 -1.05 33.55
N THR A 353 23.87 -0.90 34.39
CA THR A 353 23.37 -2.05 35.19
C THR A 353 22.09 -2.62 34.60
N SER A 354 21.33 -1.84 33.81
CA SER A 354 20.12 -2.28 33.11
C SER A 354 20.13 -1.78 31.65
N PRO A 355 20.10 -2.68 30.65
CA PRO A 355 19.98 -2.29 29.24
C PRO A 355 18.57 -1.80 28.90
N LEU A 356 18.46 -0.88 27.93
CA LEU A 356 17.18 -0.49 27.32
C LEU A 356 16.58 -1.71 26.62
N ARG A 357 15.38 -2.10 27.00
CA ARG A 357 14.68 -3.24 26.39
C ARG A 357 13.92 -2.78 25.14
N LEU A 358 14.27 -3.39 24.01
CA LEU A 358 13.64 -3.12 22.71
C LEU A 358 12.69 -4.26 22.34
N GLN A 359 11.39 -4.01 22.47
CA GLN A 359 10.36 -4.97 22.09
C GLN A 359 9.97 -4.82 20.62
N THR A 360 9.91 -5.93 19.88
CA THR A 360 9.36 -5.96 18.52
C THR A 360 7.85 -6.22 18.56
N GLU A 361 7.03 -5.26 18.11
CA GLU A 361 5.56 -5.39 18.17
C GLU A 361 4.98 -6.30 17.07
N MET A 362 5.74 -6.49 16.00
CA MET A 362 5.39 -7.32 14.85
C MET A 362 6.22 -8.61 14.80
N THR A 363 5.74 -9.58 14.04
CA THR A 363 6.46 -10.82 13.74
C THR A 363 7.17 -10.72 12.39
N GLY A 364 8.17 -11.58 12.18
CA GLY A 364 8.91 -11.69 10.92
C GLY A 364 10.39 -11.36 11.04
N ASP A 365 11.18 -11.95 10.14
CA ASP A 365 12.65 -11.90 10.17
C ASP A 365 13.17 -10.46 10.04
N LEU A 366 12.52 -9.63 9.21
CA LEU A 366 12.91 -8.24 9.01
C LEU A 366 12.88 -7.41 10.30
N ALA A 367 11.82 -7.53 11.10
CA ALA A 367 11.71 -6.78 12.35
C ALA A 367 12.82 -7.17 13.34
N HIS A 368 13.14 -8.47 13.41
CA HIS A 368 14.24 -8.95 14.22
C HIS A 368 15.59 -8.42 13.74
N LEU A 369 15.87 -8.48 12.43
CA LEU A 369 17.09 -7.94 11.83
C LEU A 369 17.27 -6.44 12.10
N LEU A 370 16.19 -5.65 12.01
CA LEU A 370 16.22 -4.23 12.32
C LEU A 370 16.49 -3.98 13.81
N ALA A 371 15.86 -4.73 14.71
CA ALA A 371 16.09 -4.61 16.15
C ALA A 371 17.54 -4.95 16.54
N GLU A 372 18.10 -6.03 15.99
CA GLU A 372 19.51 -6.39 16.18
C GLU A 372 20.45 -5.30 15.65
N ARG A 373 20.14 -4.71 14.50
CA ARG A 373 20.95 -3.62 13.94
C ARG A 373 20.91 -2.37 14.82
N VAL A 374 19.75 -2.00 15.35
CA VAL A 374 19.62 -0.90 16.31
C VAL A 374 20.49 -1.18 17.54
N ALA A 375 20.46 -2.40 18.08
CA ALA A 375 21.26 -2.77 19.25
C ALA A 375 22.77 -2.72 18.98
N VAL A 376 23.22 -3.17 17.81
CA VAL A 376 24.63 -3.09 17.40
C VAL A 376 25.09 -1.63 17.27
N ASN A 377 24.30 -0.80 16.61
CA ASN A 377 24.58 0.63 16.42
C ASN A 377 24.65 1.37 17.76
N ALA A 378 23.67 1.15 18.65
CA ALA A 378 23.63 1.71 19.99
C ALA A 378 24.87 1.29 20.81
N ARG A 379 25.28 0.02 20.73
CA ARG A 379 26.47 -0.50 21.42
C ARG A 379 27.75 0.17 20.97
N GLN A 380 27.88 0.52 19.68
CA GLN A 380 29.04 1.27 19.18
C GLN A 380 29.13 2.68 19.78
N ALA A 381 28.00 3.32 20.09
CA ALA A 381 27.94 4.58 20.85
C ALA A 381 28.13 4.39 22.37
N GLY A 382 28.17 3.13 22.84
CA GLY A 382 28.25 2.75 24.24
C GLY A 382 26.90 2.71 24.96
N ILE A 383 25.78 2.68 24.23
CA ILE A 383 24.43 2.55 24.79
C ILE A 383 24.04 1.07 24.78
N ALA A 384 23.62 0.54 25.93
CA ALA A 384 23.20 -0.86 26.05
C ALA A 384 21.72 -1.01 25.66
N VAL A 385 21.46 -1.66 24.53
CA VAL A 385 20.10 -2.02 24.06
C VAL A 385 20.00 -3.54 23.95
N LEU A 386 18.91 -4.12 24.46
CA LEU A 386 18.61 -5.54 24.42
C LEU A 386 17.29 -5.77 23.66
N PRO A 387 17.34 -6.36 22.45
CA PRO A 387 16.15 -6.83 21.76
C PRO A 387 15.45 -7.93 22.58
N ILE A 388 14.14 -7.79 22.77
CA ILE A 388 13.28 -8.78 23.42
C ILE A 388 12.13 -9.15 22.48
N GLY A 389 11.79 -10.44 22.44
CA GLY A 389 10.67 -10.94 21.66
C GLY A 389 9.31 -10.53 22.24
N LYS A 390 8.26 -10.66 21.43
CA LYS A 390 6.88 -10.30 21.79
C LYS A 390 6.31 -11.08 22.99
N THR A 391 6.89 -12.22 23.36
CA THR A 391 6.36 -13.18 24.35
C THR A 391 6.63 -12.85 25.82
N SER A 392 7.42 -11.83 26.15
CA SER A 392 7.65 -11.41 27.55
C SER A 392 6.58 -10.42 28.01
N ALA A 393 5.34 -10.87 28.21
CA ALA A 393 4.24 -10.01 28.69
C ALA A 393 4.45 -9.46 30.11
N THR A 394 5.45 -9.99 30.82
CA THR A 394 5.79 -9.62 32.21
C THR A 394 6.86 -8.54 32.32
N GLU A 395 7.59 -8.23 31.24
CA GLU A 395 8.68 -7.25 31.28
C GLU A 395 8.29 -5.98 30.53
N LYS A 396 8.35 -4.84 31.22
CA LYS A 396 8.14 -3.54 30.60
C LYS A 396 9.29 -3.24 29.64
N ALA A 397 8.95 -2.82 28.42
CA ALA A 397 9.89 -2.40 27.40
C ALA A 397 10.14 -0.88 27.51
N ASP A 398 11.36 -0.46 27.20
CA ASP A 398 11.72 0.97 27.11
C ASP A 398 11.49 1.49 25.69
N LEU A 399 11.65 0.62 24.70
CA LEU A 399 11.57 0.91 23.28
C LEU A 399 10.68 -0.11 22.58
N HIS A 400 9.92 0.36 21.61
CA HIS A 400 9.06 -0.44 20.77
C HIS A 400 9.45 -0.26 19.30
N LEU A 401 9.89 -1.34 18.65
CA LEU A 401 10.00 -1.38 17.19
C LEU A 401 8.62 -1.72 16.62
N PHE A 402 8.01 -0.76 15.95
CA PHE A 402 6.71 -0.91 15.30
C PHE A 402 6.82 -0.64 13.80
N ALA A 403 5.84 -1.17 13.07
CA ALA A 403 5.68 -0.93 11.65
C ALA A 403 4.32 -0.29 11.43
N TRP A 404 4.30 0.74 10.59
CA TRP A 404 3.12 1.49 10.24
C TRP A 404 2.91 1.39 8.73
N ARG A 405 1.82 0.71 8.34
CA ARG A 405 1.37 0.72 6.95
C ARG A 405 0.53 1.97 6.68
N ILE A 406 0.87 2.70 5.63
CA ILE A 406 0.07 3.83 5.15
C ILE A 406 -1.37 3.35 4.91
N SER A 407 -2.33 4.03 5.53
CA SER A 407 -3.73 3.61 5.62
C SER A 407 -4.69 4.51 4.85
N SER A 408 -4.22 5.69 4.43
CA SER A 408 -4.99 6.73 3.77
C SER A 408 -4.10 7.48 2.77
N LEU A 409 -4.70 7.89 1.65
CA LEU A 409 -4.09 8.83 0.72
C LEU A 409 -4.29 10.29 1.16
N SER A 410 -5.09 10.56 2.19
CA SER A 410 -5.14 11.87 2.84
C SER A 410 -3.94 12.02 3.77
N PRO A 411 -2.98 12.93 3.51
CA PRO A 411 -1.83 13.11 4.38
C PRO A 411 -2.23 13.63 5.76
N GLU A 412 -3.30 14.42 5.82
CA GLU A 412 -3.87 14.95 7.06
C GLU A 412 -4.41 13.82 7.94
N GLU A 413 -5.23 12.92 7.39
CA GLU A 413 -5.78 11.79 8.13
C GLU A 413 -4.68 10.81 8.53
N GLU A 414 -3.73 10.56 7.62
CA GLU A 414 -2.62 9.65 7.87
C GLU A 414 -1.74 10.14 9.03
N LEU A 415 -1.35 11.43 9.04
CA LEU A 415 -0.55 12.00 10.13
C LEU A 415 -1.29 11.95 11.46
N ARG A 416 -2.60 12.21 11.49
CA ARG A 416 -3.41 12.08 12.71
C ARG A 416 -3.39 10.66 13.27
N MET A 417 -3.60 9.66 12.41
CA MET A 417 -3.58 8.26 12.82
C MET A 417 -2.19 7.84 13.31
N MET A 418 -1.12 8.25 12.62
CA MET A 418 0.26 7.99 13.02
C MET A 418 0.61 8.65 14.36
N ALA A 419 0.29 9.92 14.54
CA ALA A 419 0.55 10.64 15.80
C ALA A 419 -0.17 9.98 16.98
N LYS A 420 -1.45 9.59 16.79
CA LYS A 420 -2.20 8.86 17.81
C LYS A 420 -1.55 7.51 18.17
N ALA A 421 -1.08 6.75 17.17
CA ALA A 421 -0.39 5.48 17.41
C ALA A 421 1.01 5.65 18.03
N ALA A 422 1.66 6.77 17.72
CA ALA A 422 2.91 7.20 18.31
C ALA A 422 2.77 7.72 19.76
N HIS A 423 1.55 7.90 20.27
CA HIS A 423 1.26 8.64 21.50
C HIS A 423 1.82 10.08 21.48
N ALA A 424 1.87 10.68 20.29
CA ALA A 424 2.27 12.06 20.10
C ALA A 424 1.04 12.97 20.08
N GLU A 425 1.15 14.13 20.71
CA GLU A 425 0.09 15.15 20.72
C GLU A 425 0.25 16.08 19.51
N LEU A 426 -0.78 16.15 18.68
CA LEU A 426 -0.91 17.18 17.65
C LEU A 426 -1.52 18.43 18.28
N SER A 427 -1.03 19.62 17.87
CA SER A 427 -1.62 20.87 18.35
C SER A 427 -3.10 20.93 17.98
N ALA A 428 -3.95 21.34 18.92
CA ALA A 428 -5.42 21.26 18.84
C ALA A 428 -6.08 22.15 17.76
N GLU A 429 -5.32 22.82 16.89
CA GLU A 429 -5.86 23.68 15.85
C GLU A 429 -5.94 22.92 14.51
N GLY A 430 -7.14 22.40 14.21
CA GLY A 430 -7.53 21.64 13.01
C GLY A 430 -7.29 22.32 11.66
N LYS A 431 -6.01 22.54 11.30
CA LYS A 431 -5.60 23.02 9.97
C LYS A 431 -4.44 22.20 9.42
N LEU A 432 -4.49 20.89 9.60
CA LEU A 432 -3.61 19.96 8.89
C LEU A 432 -3.94 19.89 7.38
N SER A 433 -4.96 20.59 6.90
CA SER A 433 -5.19 20.71 5.45
C SER A 433 -4.10 21.53 4.75
N ASP A 434 -3.49 22.49 5.46
CA ASP A 434 -2.38 23.30 4.97
C ASP A 434 -1.05 22.51 5.02
N PRO A 435 -0.35 22.31 3.88
CA PRO A 435 0.94 21.63 3.84
C PRO A 435 2.01 22.20 4.78
N GLU A 436 2.08 23.53 4.93
CA GLU A 436 3.11 24.17 5.79
C GLU A 436 2.88 23.86 7.27
N ARG A 437 1.61 23.85 7.69
CA ARG A 437 1.24 23.48 9.06
C ARG A 437 1.45 22.00 9.33
N ARG A 438 1.11 21.12 8.38
CA ARG A 438 1.43 19.68 8.48
C ARG A 438 2.92 19.45 8.68
N TYR A 439 3.74 20.09 7.84
CA TYR A 439 5.19 20.04 7.95
C TYR A 439 5.66 20.45 9.35
N ALA A 440 5.16 21.57 9.88
CA ALA A 440 5.55 22.08 11.20
C ALA A 440 5.15 21.12 12.34
N GLU A 441 3.95 20.56 12.30
CA GLU A 441 3.46 19.61 13.31
C GLU A 441 4.24 18.29 13.27
N GLU A 442 4.49 17.72 12.09
CA GLU A 442 5.29 16.51 11.98
C GLU A 442 6.74 16.75 12.44
N LYS A 443 7.33 17.89 12.05
CA LYS A 443 8.67 18.27 12.49
C LYS A 443 8.76 18.33 14.01
N LYS A 444 7.77 18.94 14.67
CA LYS A 444 7.70 19.02 16.14
C LYS A 444 7.68 17.62 16.78
N ILE A 445 6.86 16.70 16.25
CA ILE A 445 6.82 15.30 16.74
C ILE A 445 8.20 14.65 16.65
N LEU A 446 8.90 14.87 15.55
CA LEU A 446 10.21 14.28 15.29
C LEU A 446 11.34 14.93 16.09
N GLU A 447 11.26 16.24 16.38
CA GLU A 447 12.23 16.98 17.22
C GLU A 447 12.21 16.51 18.68
N GLU A 448 11.04 16.15 19.22
CA GLU A 448 10.90 15.53 20.55
C GLU A 448 11.53 14.13 20.63
N ARG A 449 11.79 13.51 19.46
CA ARG A 449 12.41 12.18 19.28
C ARG A 449 11.66 11.05 19.99
N LYS A 450 10.37 11.22 20.29
CA LYS A 450 9.50 10.18 20.87
C LYS A 450 9.21 9.05 19.90
N VAL A 451 9.23 9.38 18.61
CA VAL A 451 9.25 8.42 17.51
C VAL A 451 10.44 8.71 16.61
N MET A 452 11.12 7.65 16.22
CA MET A 452 12.31 7.69 15.38
C MET A 452 12.10 6.81 14.14
N PRO A 453 11.82 7.42 12.98
CA PRO A 453 11.80 6.72 11.70
C PRO A 453 13.14 6.01 11.45
N LEU A 454 13.07 4.79 10.91
CA LEU A 454 14.24 3.99 10.52
C LEU A 454 14.33 3.82 9.00
N VAL A 455 13.38 3.07 8.44
CA VAL A 455 13.34 2.73 7.01
C VAL A 455 11.90 2.64 6.53
N ALA A 456 11.66 3.04 5.29
CA ALA A 456 10.41 2.86 4.59
C ALA A 456 10.56 1.74 3.54
N VAL A 457 9.55 0.87 3.48
CA VAL A 457 9.60 -0.37 2.70
C VAL A 457 8.42 -0.41 1.72
N PRO A 458 8.68 -0.66 0.42
CA PRO A 458 7.64 -0.95 -0.56
C PRO A 458 6.94 -2.28 -0.33
N ASP A 459 5.76 -2.42 -0.91
CA ASP A 459 5.16 -3.72 -1.15
C ASP A 459 5.75 -4.34 -2.42
N TYR A 460 5.87 -5.67 -2.43
CA TYR A 460 6.38 -6.43 -3.56
C TYR A 460 5.39 -7.53 -3.95
N ALA A 461 5.23 -7.72 -5.26
CA ALA A 461 4.45 -8.82 -5.81
C ALA A 461 5.26 -9.57 -6.85
N GLY A 462 5.25 -10.90 -6.78
CA GLY A 462 5.78 -11.78 -7.81
C GLY A 462 4.66 -12.23 -8.74
N LEU A 463 4.92 -12.18 -10.05
CA LEU A 463 3.93 -12.48 -11.08
C LEU A 463 4.39 -13.62 -11.99
N ALA A 464 3.47 -14.53 -12.28
CA ALA A 464 3.67 -15.58 -13.25
C ALA A 464 3.70 -15.02 -14.68
N ALA A 465 4.48 -15.67 -15.55
CA ALA A 465 4.74 -15.20 -16.89
C ALA A 465 3.52 -15.27 -17.83
N ASN A 466 2.46 -15.98 -17.45
CA ASN A 466 1.19 -16.11 -18.17
C ASN A 466 0.14 -15.07 -17.75
N MET A 467 0.38 -14.29 -16.70
CA MET A 467 -0.56 -13.27 -16.24
C MET A 467 -0.51 -12.04 -17.16
N ARG A 468 -1.68 -11.54 -17.55
CA ARG A 468 -1.85 -10.41 -18.48
C ARG A 468 -2.79 -9.38 -17.89
N ASP A 469 -2.66 -8.14 -18.35
CA ASP A 469 -3.49 -6.98 -17.98
C ASP A 469 -3.65 -6.73 -16.46
N TRP A 470 -2.68 -7.20 -15.68
CA TRP A 470 -2.60 -6.84 -14.26
C TRP A 470 -2.24 -5.37 -14.10
N GLN A 471 -3.08 -4.66 -13.35
CA GLN A 471 -2.86 -3.27 -12.98
C GLN A 471 -2.74 -3.17 -11.46
N ALA A 472 -1.64 -2.60 -11.00
CA ALA A 472 -1.43 -2.26 -9.62
C ALA A 472 -1.12 -0.76 -9.49
N SER A 473 -1.57 -0.18 -8.38
CA SER A 473 -1.30 1.23 -8.08
C SER A 473 0.00 1.40 -7.31
N ALA A 474 0.67 2.53 -7.51
CA ALA A 474 1.88 2.87 -6.75
C ALA A 474 1.62 2.88 -5.23
N TRP A 475 0.37 3.03 -4.80
CA TRP A 475 -0.09 3.03 -3.41
C TRP A 475 -0.59 1.66 -2.91
N GLY A 476 -0.36 0.58 -3.66
CA GLY A 476 -0.47 -0.80 -3.15
C GLY A 476 -1.78 -1.54 -3.46
N GLU A 477 -2.69 -0.94 -4.23
CA GLU A 477 -3.93 -1.60 -4.66
C GLU A 477 -3.68 -2.54 -5.84
N TRP A 478 -4.39 -3.68 -5.87
CA TRP A 478 -4.35 -4.63 -6.98
C TRP A 478 -5.71 -4.69 -7.67
N ARG A 479 -5.75 -4.35 -8.95
CA ARG A 479 -6.97 -4.43 -9.77
C ARG A 479 -6.92 -5.71 -10.59
N LEU A 480 -7.77 -6.67 -10.21
CA LEU A 480 -7.81 -8.01 -10.81
C LEU A 480 -8.98 -8.22 -11.78
N ALA A 481 -9.87 -7.23 -11.96
CA ALA A 481 -11.04 -7.36 -12.82
C ALA A 481 -10.68 -7.64 -14.30
N ASP A 482 -9.64 -6.97 -14.79
CA ASP A 482 -9.18 -7.05 -16.18
C ASP A 482 -8.11 -8.14 -16.40
N VAL A 483 -7.69 -8.83 -15.35
CA VAL A 483 -6.64 -9.87 -15.44
C VAL A 483 -7.16 -11.08 -16.19
N TRP A 484 -6.34 -11.64 -17.08
CA TRP A 484 -6.59 -12.94 -17.69
C TRP A 484 -5.31 -13.78 -17.78
N LEU A 485 -5.47 -15.09 -17.95
CA LEU A 485 -4.37 -16.05 -17.99
C LEU A 485 -4.15 -16.55 -19.42
N GLU A 486 -2.91 -16.41 -19.90
CA GLU A 486 -2.50 -16.97 -21.18
C GLU A 486 -2.19 -18.47 -21.05
N PRO A 487 -2.74 -19.36 -21.90
CA PRO A 487 -2.44 -20.79 -21.80
C PRO A 487 -0.97 -21.09 -22.08
N ALA A 488 -0.42 -22.08 -21.36
CA ALA A 488 0.93 -22.59 -21.58
C ALA A 488 1.06 -23.13 -23.02
N GLY A 489 1.83 -22.42 -23.87
CA GLY A 489 2.08 -22.80 -25.26
C GLY A 489 2.18 -21.62 -26.25
N ALA A 490 1.57 -20.47 -25.93
CA ALA A 490 1.60 -19.29 -26.80
C ALA A 490 2.90 -18.48 -26.72
N GLN A 491 3.68 -18.64 -25.64
CA GLN A 491 4.96 -17.95 -25.42
C GLN A 491 6.08 -18.32 -26.42
N LYS A 492 5.95 -19.42 -27.18
CA LYS A 492 7.02 -19.85 -28.12
C LYS A 492 7.26 -18.91 -29.30
N ASN A 493 6.35 -17.94 -29.54
CA ASN A 493 6.44 -17.04 -30.70
C ASN A 493 6.74 -15.57 -30.35
N ALA A 494 6.91 -15.22 -29.07
CA ALA A 494 7.27 -13.86 -28.67
C ALA A 494 8.78 -13.76 -28.49
N ALA A 495 9.47 -13.15 -29.47
CA ALA A 495 10.85 -12.72 -29.30
C ALA A 495 10.97 -11.78 -28.08
N PRO A 496 12.08 -11.83 -27.32
CA PRO A 496 12.24 -11.00 -26.13
C PRO A 496 12.16 -9.52 -26.51
N ALA A 497 11.16 -8.83 -25.98
CA ALA A 497 11.04 -7.38 -26.10
C ALA A 497 12.20 -6.74 -25.33
N VAL A 498 13.11 -6.11 -26.06
CA VAL A 498 14.15 -5.24 -25.52
C VAL A 498 13.47 -4.15 -24.70
N GLY A 499 13.84 -4.06 -23.41
CA GLY A 499 13.26 -3.12 -22.48
C GLY A 499 13.43 -1.68 -22.93
N SER A 500 12.32 -1.00 -23.23
CA SER A 500 12.30 0.46 -23.25
C SER A 500 12.21 0.93 -21.80
N GLY A 501 13.38 1.18 -21.20
CA GLY A 501 13.46 2.00 -20.00
C GLY A 501 12.90 3.39 -20.32
N ALA A 502 11.76 3.71 -19.72
CA ALA A 502 11.28 5.08 -19.61
C ALA A 502 10.97 5.31 -18.13
N ARG A 503 11.96 5.88 -17.43
CA ARG A 503 11.76 6.76 -16.27
C ARG A 503 10.91 7.96 -16.71
N PRO A 504 10.12 8.60 -15.82
CA PRO A 504 10.66 9.30 -14.64
C PRO A 504 10.72 8.44 -13.39
#